data_AF-A0A850J8A4-F1
#
_entry.id   AF-A0A850J8A4-F1
#
_cell.length_a   1.000
_cell.length_b   1.000
_cell.length_c   1.000
_cell.angle_alpha   90.00
_cell.angle_beta   90.00
_cell.angle_gamma   90.00
#
_symmetry.space_group_name_H-M   'P 1'
#
loop_
_entity.id
_entity.type
_entity.pdbx_description
1 polymer ?
#
loop_
_entity_poly.entity_id
_entity_poly.type
_entity_poly.pdbx_seq_one_letter_code
_entity_poly.pdbx_strand_id
1 'polypeptide(L)'
;MLDTPRTPIELSGLCPGWCTERIDGQLVARRLGLLTDYQLGHGCLEEVTARSITELVIVCEAQHTLAGRIEIAETVERGFKESAS
;
A
#
# COMPACT_ATOMS: atom_id res chain seq x y z
N MET A 1 20.74 -10.13 16.33
CA MET A 1 19.63 -10.34 15.39
C MET A 1 20.25 -10.71 14.06
N LEU A 2 20.02 -11.92 13.56
CA LEU A 2 20.42 -12.27 12.20
C LEU A 2 19.50 -11.49 11.24
N ASP A 3 20.09 -10.78 10.29
CA ASP A 3 19.34 -10.05 9.26
C ASP A 3 18.63 -11.10 8.39
N THR A 4 17.29 -11.07 8.38
CA THR A 4 16.50 -12.04 7.62
C THR A 4 16.80 -11.85 6.13
N PRO A 5 17.19 -12.91 5.39
CA PRO A 5 17.52 -12.76 3.98
C PRO A 5 16.30 -12.23 3.22
N ARG A 6 16.48 -11.08 2.57
CA ARG A 6 15.48 -10.43 1.70
C ARG A 6 15.87 -10.70 0.26
N THR A 7 14.92 -11.19 -0.52
CA THR A 7 15.13 -11.43 -1.95
C THR A 7 14.11 -10.60 -2.74
N PRO A 8 14.53 -9.57 -3.48
CA PRO A 8 13.64 -8.85 -4.38
C PRO A 8 12.97 -9.79 -5.38
N ILE A 9 11.71 -9.51 -5.70
CA ILE A 9 10.96 -10.22 -6.73
C ILE A 9 10.48 -9.17 -7.73
N GLU A 10 10.76 -9.38 -9.01
CA GLU A 10 10.27 -8.51 -10.08
C GLU A 10 8.79 -8.77 -10.36
N LEU A 11 7.91 -8.01 -9.68
CA LEU A 11 6.46 -7.99 -9.92
C LEU A 11 5.95 -6.58 -10.22
N SER A 12 6.83 -5.64 -10.57
CA SER A 12 6.50 -4.23 -10.82
C SER A 12 5.39 -4.04 -11.87
N GLY A 13 5.35 -4.89 -12.91
CA GLY A 13 4.28 -4.89 -13.92
C GLY A 13 2.92 -5.42 -13.44
N LEU A 14 2.88 -6.15 -12.31
CA LEU A 14 1.66 -6.70 -11.72
C LEU A 14 1.21 -5.94 -10.46
N CYS A 15 2.15 -5.30 -9.75
CA CYS A 15 1.92 -4.52 -8.55
C CYS A 15 2.49 -3.09 -8.74
N PRO A 16 1.94 -2.27 -9.64
CA PRO A 16 2.46 -0.93 -9.87
C PRO A 16 2.38 -0.08 -8.59
N GLY A 17 3.47 0.63 -8.28
CA GLY A 17 3.58 1.43 -7.06
C GLY A 17 4.03 0.66 -5.80
N TRP A 18 4.42 -0.60 -5.96
CA TRP A 18 4.92 -1.45 -4.87
C TRP A 18 6.31 -2.00 -5.18
N CYS A 19 7.14 -2.11 -4.14
CA CYS A 19 8.37 -2.90 -4.12
C CYS A 19 8.04 -4.26 -3.51
N THR A 20 8.32 -5.36 -4.20
CA THR A 20 7.98 -6.71 -3.75
C THR A 20 9.22 -7.53 -3.43
N GLU A 21 9.19 -8.23 -2.29
CA GLU A 21 10.28 -9.06 -1.79
C GLU A 21 9.76 -10.38 -1.23
N ARG A 22 10.66 -11.35 -1.12
CA ARG A 22 10.50 -12.52 -0.27
C ARG A 22 11.31 -12.33 1.00
N ILE A 23 10.66 -12.51 2.15
CA ILE A 23 11.28 -12.45 3.48
C ILE A 23 10.85 -13.71 4.23
N ASP A 24 11.79 -14.56 4.63
CA ASP A 24 11.51 -15.84 5.32
C ASP A 24 10.43 -16.70 4.63
N GLY A 25 10.47 -16.76 3.30
CA GLY A 25 9.50 -17.52 2.50
C GLY A 25 8.15 -16.83 2.29
N GLN A 26 7.85 -15.74 2.99
CA GLN A 26 6.63 -14.93 2.86
C GLN A 26 6.81 -13.85 1.78
N LEU A 27 5.74 -13.56 1.04
CA LEU A 27 5.73 -12.46 0.08
C LEU A 27 5.33 -11.19 0.81
N VAL A 28 6.12 -10.13 0.61
CA VAL A 28 5.92 -8.82 1.20
C VAL A 28 5.92 -7.79 0.08
N ALA A 29 4.97 -6.86 0.11
CA ALA A 29 4.94 -5.71 -0.78
C ALA A 29 4.92 -4.43 0.07
N ARG A 30 5.87 -3.54 -0.20
CA ARG A 30 5.99 -2.22 0.44
C ARG A 30 5.68 -1.13 -0.57
N ARG A 31 4.81 -0.19 -0.21
CA ARG A 31 4.40 0.91 -1.08
C ARG A 31 5.60 1.84 -1.35
N LEU A 32 5.73 2.29 -2.60
CA LEU A 32 6.78 3.24 -2.99
C LEU A 32 6.45 4.69 -2.62
N GLY A 33 5.16 5.02 -2.57
CA GLY A 33 4.67 6.33 -2.13
C GLY A 33 4.27 6.32 -0.65
N LEU A 34 4.38 7.48 -0.01
CA LEU A 34 3.92 7.70 1.36
C LEU A 34 2.39 7.82 1.41
N LEU A 35 1.81 7.43 2.54
CA LEU A 35 0.40 7.65 2.85
C LEU A 35 0.26 8.87 3.77
N THR A 36 -0.86 9.58 3.66
CA THR A 36 -1.21 10.63 4.63
C THR A 36 -1.70 10.01 5.94
N ASP A 37 -1.63 10.77 7.05
CA ASP A 37 -2.23 10.34 8.33
C ASP A 37 -3.73 10.03 8.18
N TYR A 38 -4.43 10.75 7.30
CA TYR A 38 -5.82 10.49 6.97
C TYR A 38 -5.99 9.11 6.32
N GLN A 39 -5.16 8.78 5.32
CA GLN A 39 -5.18 7.48 4.65
C GLN A 39 -4.86 6.32 5.61
N LEU A 40 -3.85 6.48 6.46
CA LEU A 40 -3.49 5.50 7.48
C LEU A 40 -4.63 5.29 8.49
N GLY A 41 -5.25 6.38 8.96
CA GLY A 41 -6.40 6.34 9.86
C GLY A 41 -7.64 5.64 9.28
N HIS A 42 -7.69 5.46 7.95
CA HIS A 42 -8.79 4.79 7.25
C HIS A 42 -8.38 3.42 6.66
N GLY A 43 -7.30 2.83 7.14
CA GLY A 43 -6.93 1.44 6.84
C GLY A 43 -6.13 1.25 5.54
N CYS A 44 -5.59 2.32 4.97
CA CYS A 44 -4.56 2.18 3.94
C CYS A 44 -3.27 1.67 4.58
N LEU A 45 -2.61 0.72 3.93
CA LEU A 45 -1.41 0.08 4.45
C LEU A 45 -0.16 0.44 3.62
N GLU A 46 0.95 0.65 4.32
CA GLU A 46 2.28 0.84 3.73
C GLU A 46 2.92 -0.50 3.32
N GLU A 47 2.59 -1.57 4.05
CA GLU A 47 3.09 -2.91 3.81
C GLU A 47 1.92 -3.91 3.81
N VAL A 48 1.97 -4.85 2.87
CA VAL A 48 1.07 -6.00 2.84
C VAL A 48 1.86 -7.28 2.67
N THR A 49 1.29 -8.38 3.15
CA THR A 49 1.90 -9.70 3.01
C THR A 49 0.91 -10.69 2.43
N ALA A 50 1.43 -11.71 1.76
CA ALA A 50 0.63 -12.73 1.11
C ALA A 50 1.35 -14.09 1.10
N ARG A 51 0.57 -15.16 0.91
CA ARG A 51 1.06 -16.54 0.79
C ARG A 51 1.28 -16.95 -0.67
N SER A 52 0.70 -16.21 -1.61
CA SER A 52 0.85 -16.46 -3.05
C SER A 52 0.99 -15.16 -3.84
N ILE A 53 1.55 -15.26 -5.05
CA ILE A 53 1.69 -14.10 -5.96
C ILE A 53 0.31 -13.55 -6.31
N THR A 54 -0.67 -14.42 -6.60
CA THR A 54 -2.04 -14.00 -6.94
C THR A 54 -2.69 -13.22 -5.81
N GLU A 55 -2.58 -13.71 -4.58
CA GLU A 55 -3.07 -12.99 -3.40
C GLU A 55 -2.36 -11.64 -3.22
N LEU A 56 -1.04 -11.60 -3.40
CA LEU A 56 -0.27 -10.36 -3.30
C LEU A 56 -0.77 -9.31 -4.30
N VAL A 57 -0.96 -9.70 -5.56
CA VAL A 57 -1.47 -8.81 -6.62
C VAL A 57 -2.84 -8.24 -6.26
N ILE A 58 -3.77 -9.11 -5.84
CA ILE A 58 -5.13 -8.70 -5.46
C ILE A 58 -5.11 -7.71 -4.28
N VAL A 59 -4.29 -7.99 -3.26
CA VAL A 59 -4.20 -7.12 -2.07
C VAL A 59 -3.55 -5.78 -2.43
N CYS A 60 -2.50 -5.77 -3.25
CA CYS A 60 -1.87 -4.54 -3.74
C CYS A 60 -2.85 -3.68 -4.55
N GLU A 61 -3.65 -4.28 -5.43
CA GLU A 61 -4.68 -3.57 -6.21
C GLU A 61 -5.79 -3.01 -5.32
N ALA A 62 -6.26 -3.80 -4.36
CA ALA A 62 -7.27 -3.36 -3.39
C ALA A 62 -6.75 -2.18 -2.55
N GLN A 63 -5.50 -2.24 -2.09
CA GLN A 63 -4.86 -1.16 -1.33
C GLN A 63 -4.57 0.07 -2.18
N HIS A 64 -4.29 -0.07 -3.47
CA HIS A 64 -4.19 1.06 -4.39
C HIS A 64 -5.55 1.74 -4.57
N THR A 65 -6.60 0.96 -4.81
CA THR A 65 -7.98 1.45 -4.97
C THR A 65 -8.49 2.14 -3.71
N LEU A 66 -8.23 1.56 -2.52
CA LEU A 66 -8.61 2.16 -1.25
C LEU A 66 -7.93 3.52 -1.07
N ALA A 67 -6.61 3.59 -1.24
CA ALA A 67 -5.85 4.82 -1.07
C ALA A 67 -6.36 5.95 -1.98
N GLY A 68 -6.64 5.65 -3.26
CA GLY A 68 -7.19 6.63 -4.19
C GLY A 68 -8.60 7.11 -3.81
N ARG A 69 -9.45 6.23 -3.27
CA ARG A 69 -10.78 6.64 -2.78
C ARG A 69 -10.70 7.49 -1.52
N ILE A 70 -9.80 7.16 -0.61
CA ILE A 70 -9.59 7.92 0.63
C ILE A 70 -8.97 9.28 0.33
N GLU A 71 -8.07 9.39 -0.66
CA GLU A 71 -7.53 10.67 -1.13
C GLU A 71 -8.62 11.62 -1.64
N ILE A 72 -9.60 11.08 -2.40
CA ILE A 72 -10.77 11.85 -2.85
C ILE A 72 -11.58 12.33 -1.64
N ALA A 73 -11.86 11.44 -0.68
CA ALA A 73 -12.59 11.80 0.53
C ALA A 73 -11.87 12.88 1.36
N GLU A 74 -10.56 12.75 1.54
CA GLU A 74 -9.72 13.73 2.24
C GLU A 74 -9.77 15.10 1.56
N THR A 75 -9.68 15.13 0.23
CA THR A 75 -9.75 16.36 -0.56
C THR A 75 -11.10 17.06 -0.40
N VAL A 76 -12.19 16.31 -0.45
CA VAL A 76 -13.54 16.84 -0.25
C VAL A 76 -13.70 17.40 1.16
N GLU A 77 -13.25 16.68 2.19
CA GLU A 77 -13.32 17.14 3.58
C GLU A 77 -12.53 18.44 3.79
N ARG A 78 -11.35 18.55 3.19
CA ARG A 78 -10.52 19.76 3.27
C ARG A 78 -11.22 20.97 2.62
N GLY A 79 -11.79 20.79 1.43
CA GLY A 79 -12.56 21.84 0.74
C GLY A 79 -13.80 22.31 1.53
N PHE A 80 -14.48 21.39 2.22
CA PHE A 80 -15.58 21.75 3.12
C PHE A 80 -15.10 22.57 4.33
N LYS A 81 -13.98 22.19 4.95
CA LYS A 81 -13.41 22.92 6.11
C LYS A 81 -12.96 24.33 5.73
N GLU A 82 -12.35 24.50 4.57
CA GLU A 82 -11.91 25.81 4.06
C GLU A 82 -13.08 26.73 3.72
N SER A 83 -14.21 26.18 3.26
CA SER A 83 -15.43 26.97 2.97
C SER A 83 -16.21 27.39 4.21
N ALA A 84 -15.94 26.77 5.36
CA ALA A 84 -16.61 27.01 6.64
C ALA A 84 -15.81 27.93 7.59
N SER A 85 -14.61 28.35 7.19
CA SER A 85 -13.73 29.29 7.91
C SER A 85 -13.80 30.69 7.33
#